data_AF-A0A0V8H562-F1
#
_entry.id   AF-A0A0V8H562-F1
#
_cell.length_a   1.000
_cell.length_b   1.000
_cell.length_c   1.000
_cell.angle_alpha   90.00
_cell.angle_beta   90.00
_cell.angle_gamma   90.00
#
_symmetry.space_group_name_H-M   'P 1'
#
loop_
_entity.id
_entity.type
_entity.pdbx_description
1 polymer ?
#
loop_
_entity_poly.entity_id
_entity_poly.type
_entity_poly.pdbx_seq_one_letter_code
_entity_poly.pdbx_strand_id
1 'polypeptide(L)'
;MKLGKNMITLVTSIFILLYLGTLIFFLRDGNHQTGNEAGKFPGNGQSNANITIHTNVQNNIYGNSDVETTITNDLTSDTDYDIQNEIDNLAEGSGDSSFSNTIDNRFDGKAEGTLSNSLKHYLNGSGSYGLDNNVLNNLGVDVDVKVRNDVGNETNGRKGNGGGGGSGGDGDGKPELLWGIDSASETTEELYACVRENFGDPAVFGRYLKTRDGVSIGLSPEQVELIHSKGDSILPIYNNFSDATGFENGVKQAKAAIQAAGDLGVPEGTALFADIEPTYPVDSEFIRGWFETISASNYESGIYGIFDQDRALFKAYTQAAEGNPDILKENYVWTSSPSVGITTQKEAPEYAPQAPDNSLALGWQYGIDAMACNIDTNLFDSDLLEVLWRP
;
A
#
# COMPACT_ATOMS: atom_id res chain seq x y z
N MET A 1 56.58 19.22 35.43
CA MET A 1 56.57 18.78 34.02
C MET A 1 55.64 17.57 33.93
N LYS A 2 54.47 17.79 33.31
CA LYS A 2 53.40 16.86 32.85
C LYS A 2 52.94 15.68 33.75
N LEU A 3 51.76 15.84 34.34
CA LEU A 3 50.81 14.76 34.65
C LEU A 3 50.09 14.33 33.35
N GLY A 4 50.01 13.02 33.09
CA GLY A 4 49.15 12.43 32.05
C GLY A 4 47.76 12.13 32.60
N LYS A 5 46.74 12.70 31.96
CA LYS A 5 45.32 12.49 32.26
C LYS A 5 44.78 11.31 31.45
N ASN A 6 44.15 10.35 32.13
CA ASN A 6 43.19 9.42 31.53
C ASN A 6 41.96 10.23 31.13
N MET A 7 41.66 10.25 29.83
CA MET A 7 40.49 10.92 29.28
C MET A 7 39.41 9.86 29.03
N ILE A 8 38.38 9.90 29.86
CA ILE A 8 37.08 9.25 29.64
C ILE A 8 36.44 10.00 28.46
N THR A 9 36.21 9.31 27.35
CA THR A 9 35.45 9.85 26.22
C THR A 9 33.97 9.80 26.57
N LEU A 10 33.44 10.96 26.98
CA LEU A 10 32.01 11.23 27.14
C LEU A 10 31.43 11.46 25.74
N VAL A 11 30.60 10.56 25.22
CA VAL A 11 29.79 10.83 24.03
C VAL A 11 28.57 11.61 24.50
N THR A 12 28.58 12.92 24.28
CA THR A 12 27.41 13.78 24.46
C THR A 12 26.49 13.66 23.25
N SER A 13 25.35 12.99 23.41
CA SER A 13 24.23 13.07 22.46
C SER A 13 23.60 14.46 22.56
N ILE A 14 23.70 15.24 21.49
CA ILE A 14 23.01 16.53 21.35
C ILE A 14 21.66 16.23 20.70
N PHE A 15 20.58 16.36 21.46
CA PHE A 15 19.23 16.45 20.92
C PHE A 15 19.03 17.87 20.39
N ILE A 16 18.94 18.02 19.08
CA ILE A 16 18.47 19.27 18.44
C ILE A 16 16.97 19.07 18.17
N LEU A 17 16.13 19.69 19.00
CA LEU A 17 14.73 19.93 18.63
C LEU A 17 14.72 21.00 17.53
N LEU A 18 14.37 20.61 16.31
CA LEU A 18 14.04 21.56 15.25
C LEU A 18 12.54 21.88 15.27
N TYR A 19 12.26 23.11 14.85
CA TYR A 19 11.13 23.94 15.20
C TYR A 19 9.88 23.56 14.39
N LEU A 20 8.71 23.42 15.04
CA LEU A 20 7.41 23.29 14.37
C LEU A 20 7.08 24.59 13.62
N GLY A 21 7.01 24.53 12.30
CA GLY A 21 6.52 25.61 11.45
C GLY A 21 5.15 25.26 10.87
N THR A 22 4.06 25.53 11.59
CA THR A 22 2.71 25.55 11.01
C THR A 22 2.44 26.93 10.43
N LEU A 23 2.39 27.04 9.10
CA LEU A 23 1.94 28.25 8.42
C LEU A 23 0.48 28.04 7.99
N ILE A 24 -0.47 28.64 8.73
CA ILE A 24 -1.90 28.56 8.42
C ILE A 24 -2.35 29.91 7.88
N PHE A 25 -2.78 29.97 6.61
CA PHE A 25 -3.45 31.14 6.05
C PHE A 25 -4.97 30.99 6.23
N PHE A 26 -5.60 31.96 6.90
CA PHE A 26 -7.05 32.11 6.91
C PHE A 26 -7.43 33.32 6.05
N LEU A 27 -8.03 33.10 4.89
CA LEU A 27 -8.79 34.14 4.19
C LEU A 27 -10.25 34.04 4.65
N ARG A 28 -10.62 34.91 5.59
CA ARG A 28 -12.01 35.10 6.03
C ARG A 28 -12.60 36.24 5.22
N ASP A 29 -13.59 35.95 4.38
CA ASP A 29 -14.36 36.99 3.71
C ASP A 29 -15.22 37.73 4.76
N GLY A 30 -14.86 38.99 5.00
CA GLY A 30 -15.38 39.82 6.07
C GLY A 30 -16.53 40.69 5.57
N ASN A 31 -17.76 40.18 5.64
CA ASN A 31 -18.93 41.02 5.46
C ASN A 31 -19.23 41.79 6.76
N HIS A 32 -18.67 43.00 6.91
CA HIS A 32 -19.18 44.00 7.86
C HIS A 32 -18.86 45.42 7.38
N GLN A 33 -19.92 46.18 7.11
CA GLN A 33 -19.87 47.59 6.73
C GLN A 33 -19.39 48.48 7.88
N THR A 34 -18.49 49.40 7.56
CA THR A 34 -18.42 50.78 8.08
C THR A 34 -17.95 51.71 6.97
N GLY A 35 -18.56 52.91 6.90
CA GLY A 35 -18.70 53.72 5.69
C GLY A 35 -17.51 54.58 5.24
N ASN A 36 -17.59 54.90 3.95
CA ASN A 36 -17.18 56.12 3.22
C ASN A 36 -15.75 56.67 3.36
N GLU A 37 -14.97 56.53 2.28
CA GLU A 37 -14.70 57.64 1.36
C GLU A 37 -14.59 57.13 -0.10
N ALA A 38 -15.18 57.90 -1.02
CA ALA A 38 -15.37 57.53 -2.41
C ALA A 38 -14.15 57.84 -3.27
N GLY A 39 -13.44 56.80 -3.72
CA GLY A 39 -12.62 56.82 -4.93
C GLY A 39 -13.34 56.09 -6.06
N LYS A 40 -14.05 56.83 -6.91
CA LYS A 40 -14.76 56.28 -8.08
C LYS A 40 -13.71 55.93 -9.16
N PHE A 41 -13.46 54.64 -9.37
CA PHE A 41 -12.84 54.13 -10.60
C PHE A 41 -13.90 53.46 -11.50
N PRO A 42 -13.78 53.56 -12.83
CA PRO A 42 -14.83 53.22 -13.77
C PRO A 42 -15.07 51.71 -13.84
N GLY A 43 -16.31 51.35 -14.18
CA GLY A 43 -16.75 49.96 -14.26
C GLY A 43 -16.21 49.17 -15.45
N ASN A 44 -16.49 47.87 -15.34
CA ASN A 44 -16.43 46.84 -16.38
C ASN A 44 -15.02 46.45 -16.86
N GLY A 45 -14.32 45.72 -15.99
CA GLY A 45 -13.34 44.71 -16.37
C GLY A 45 -13.54 43.51 -15.45
N GLN A 46 -13.93 42.38 -16.02
CA GLN A 46 -13.97 41.09 -15.33
C GLN A 46 -12.55 40.82 -14.80
N SER A 47 -12.31 41.04 -13.51
CA SER A 47 -11.02 40.67 -12.92
C SER A 47 -11.04 39.17 -12.74
N ASN A 48 -10.41 38.44 -13.65
CA ASN A 48 -10.03 37.06 -13.39
C ASN A 48 -8.95 37.11 -12.31
N ALA A 49 -9.35 37.11 -11.05
CA ALA A 49 -8.43 36.78 -9.97
C ALA A 49 -7.94 35.35 -10.23
N ASN A 50 -6.66 35.09 -10.00
CA ASN A 50 -6.08 33.75 -10.09
C ASN A 50 -5.24 33.56 -8.81
N ILE A 51 -5.41 32.42 -8.15
CA ILE A 51 -4.75 32.07 -6.89
C ILE A 51 -3.50 31.25 -7.24
N THR A 52 -2.33 31.83 -7.05
CA THR A 52 -1.05 31.12 -7.24
C THR A 52 -0.40 30.81 -5.89
N ILE A 53 -0.14 29.54 -5.60
CA ILE A 53 0.51 29.10 -4.35
C ILE A 53 1.70 28.22 -4.68
N HIS A 54 2.90 28.67 -4.30
CA HIS A 54 4.12 27.88 -4.46
C HIS A 54 4.73 27.64 -3.08
N THR A 55 4.77 26.37 -2.68
CA THR A 55 5.34 25.93 -1.39
C THR A 55 6.52 25.02 -1.68
N ASN A 56 7.70 25.34 -1.15
CA ASN A 56 8.87 24.48 -1.22
C ASN A 56 9.42 24.27 0.21
N VAL A 57 9.58 23.02 0.61
CA VAL A 57 10.16 22.62 1.90
C VAL A 57 11.39 21.76 1.63
N GLN A 58 12.51 22.07 2.28
CA GLN A 58 13.73 21.27 2.17
C GLN A 58 14.21 20.83 3.55
N ASN A 59 14.25 19.52 3.78
CA ASN A 59 14.75 18.93 5.02
C ASN A 59 16.12 18.29 4.76
N ASN A 60 17.18 18.80 5.40
CA ASN A 60 18.54 18.28 5.26
C ASN A 60 19.02 17.65 6.57
N ILE A 61 19.16 16.33 6.59
CA ILE A 61 19.45 15.52 7.77
C ILE A 61 20.83 14.86 7.61
N TYR A 62 21.65 14.91 8.66
CA TYR A 62 23.04 14.38 8.64
C TYR A 62 23.32 13.36 9.76
N GLY A 63 22.27 12.87 10.42
CA GLY A 63 22.34 11.99 11.59
C GLY A 63 20.97 11.38 11.89
N ASN A 64 20.77 10.83 13.09
CA ASN A 64 19.48 10.21 13.39
C ASN A 64 18.38 11.26 13.52
N SER A 65 17.25 11.12 12.85
CA SER A 65 16.14 12.10 12.92
C SER A 65 14.81 11.52 12.47
N ASP A 66 13.72 11.98 13.09
CA ASP A 66 12.36 11.76 12.58
C ASP A 66 11.81 13.11 12.13
N VAL A 67 11.43 13.22 10.86
CA VAL A 67 11.02 14.46 10.22
C VAL A 67 9.58 14.32 9.75
N GLU A 68 8.71 15.21 10.22
CA GLU A 68 7.32 15.29 9.77
C GLU A 68 7.10 16.62 9.04
N THR A 69 6.60 16.57 7.80
CA THR A 69 6.29 17.75 6.99
C THR A 69 4.85 17.69 6.51
N THR A 70 4.06 18.73 6.79
CA THR A 70 2.67 18.81 6.31
C THR A 70 2.43 20.11 5.55
N ILE A 71 1.96 20.01 4.31
CA ILE A 71 1.46 21.12 3.50
C ILE A 71 -0.05 20.92 3.36
N THR A 72 -0.83 21.96 3.64
CA THR A 72 -2.29 21.91 3.44
C THR A 72 -2.74 23.13 2.65
N ASN A 73 -3.43 22.90 1.53
CA ASN A 73 -4.07 23.93 0.74
C ASN A 73 -5.59 23.70 0.78
N ASP A 74 -6.33 24.56 1.48
CA ASP A 74 -7.80 24.51 1.52
C ASP A 74 -8.35 25.77 0.83
N LEU A 75 -8.88 25.60 -0.39
CA LEU A 75 -9.45 26.70 -1.17
C LEU A 75 -10.93 26.46 -1.43
N THR A 76 -11.73 27.43 -0.98
CA THR A 76 -13.18 27.46 -1.17
C THR A 76 -13.54 28.70 -1.99
N SER A 77 -13.33 28.66 -3.31
CA SER A 77 -13.54 29.82 -4.18
C SER A 77 -13.79 29.45 -5.64
N ASP A 78 -14.60 30.26 -6.34
CA ASP A 78 -14.83 30.18 -7.79
C ASP A 78 -13.72 30.88 -8.60
N THR A 79 -12.47 30.74 -8.15
CA THR A 79 -11.31 31.47 -8.68
C THR A 79 -10.28 30.48 -9.15
N ASP A 80 -9.82 30.63 -10.39
CA ASP A 80 -8.80 29.78 -10.99
C ASP A 80 -7.53 29.73 -10.14
N TYR A 81 -6.79 28.62 -10.21
CA TYR A 81 -5.60 28.42 -9.38
C TYR A 81 -4.43 27.74 -10.07
N ASP A 82 -3.21 28.05 -9.62
CA ASP A 82 -1.96 27.37 -9.99
C ASP A 82 -1.15 27.09 -8.71
N ILE A 83 -1.10 25.82 -8.33
CA ILE A 83 -0.56 25.40 -7.03
C ILE A 83 0.58 24.42 -7.26
N GLN A 84 1.72 24.71 -6.65
CA GLN A 84 2.92 23.89 -6.71
C GLN A 84 3.43 23.66 -5.29
N ASN A 85 3.37 22.41 -4.83
CA ASN A 85 3.91 22.00 -3.54
C ASN A 85 5.11 21.09 -3.79
N GLU A 86 6.24 21.40 -3.19
CA GLU A 86 7.49 20.65 -3.31
C GLU A 86 8.05 20.38 -1.91
N ILE A 87 8.38 19.12 -1.63
CA ILE A 87 9.15 18.73 -0.44
C ILE A 87 10.35 17.92 -0.90
N ASP A 88 11.55 18.40 -0.60
CA ASP A 88 12.80 17.70 -0.82
C ASP A 88 13.39 17.28 0.53
N ASN A 89 13.54 15.97 0.73
CA ASN A 89 14.19 15.41 1.90
C ASN A 89 15.57 14.88 1.50
N LEU A 90 16.63 15.47 2.03
CA LEU A 90 18.00 14.97 1.92
C LEU A 90 18.40 14.34 3.24
N ALA A 91 18.86 13.09 3.20
CA ALA A 91 19.47 12.43 4.34
C ALA A 91 20.88 11.96 3.96
N GLU A 92 21.90 12.38 4.72
CA GLU A 92 23.28 11.97 4.51
C GLU A 92 23.91 11.37 5.77
N GLY A 93 24.89 10.49 5.58
CA GLY A 93 25.69 9.92 6.69
C GLY A 93 25.23 8.55 7.18
N SER A 94 25.58 8.17 8.41
CA SER A 94 25.35 6.81 8.92
C SER A 94 24.20 6.72 9.93
N GLY A 95 23.39 7.78 10.04
CA GLY A 95 22.29 7.84 11.00
C GLY A 95 20.97 7.38 10.42
N ASP A 96 20.12 6.80 11.27
CA ASP A 96 18.80 6.31 10.89
C ASP A 96 17.81 7.48 10.84
N SER A 97 17.13 7.70 9.72
CA SER A 97 16.19 8.82 9.58
C SER A 97 14.82 8.39 9.08
N SER A 98 13.75 8.91 9.66
CA SER A 98 12.40 8.76 9.11
C SER A 98 11.89 10.09 8.57
N PHE A 99 11.14 10.05 7.46
CA PHE A 99 10.49 11.20 6.86
C PHE A 99 9.01 10.87 6.64
N SER A 100 8.11 11.54 7.34
CA SER A 100 6.66 11.50 7.09
C SER A 100 6.24 12.82 6.43
N ASN A 101 5.68 12.78 5.23
CA ASN A 101 5.33 13.98 4.47
C ASN A 101 3.89 13.91 4.00
N THR A 102 3.06 14.86 4.43
CA THR A 102 1.67 14.98 3.99
C THR A 102 1.49 16.24 3.14
N ILE A 103 0.91 16.12 1.96
CA ILE A 103 0.38 17.25 1.19
C ILE A 103 -1.12 17.03 1.03
N ASP A 104 -1.93 17.87 1.67
CA ASP A 104 -3.40 17.81 1.61
C ASP A 104 -3.95 19.01 0.86
N ASN A 105 -4.47 18.79 -0.34
CA ASN A 105 -5.10 19.81 -1.16
C ASN A 105 -6.61 19.57 -1.19
N ARG A 106 -7.38 20.52 -0.68
CA ARG A 106 -8.84 20.52 -0.71
C ARG A 106 -9.34 21.73 -1.49
N PHE A 107 -10.05 21.48 -2.58
CA PHE A 107 -10.59 22.54 -3.44
C PHE A 107 -12.09 22.36 -3.64
N ASP A 108 -12.87 23.39 -3.34
CA ASP A 108 -14.32 23.41 -3.47
C ASP A 108 -14.77 24.73 -4.10
N GLY A 109 -15.61 24.67 -5.13
CA GLY A 109 -16.00 25.82 -5.95
C GLY A 109 -15.88 25.55 -7.45
N LYS A 110 -16.06 26.61 -8.26
CA LYS A 110 -15.98 26.58 -9.73
C LYS A 110 -14.70 27.23 -10.22
N ALA A 111 -13.66 26.43 -10.41
CA ALA A 111 -12.34 26.92 -10.75
C ALA A 111 -11.62 26.00 -11.73
N GLU A 112 -10.82 26.58 -12.61
CA GLU A 112 -9.90 25.87 -13.50
C GLU A 112 -8.46 26.08 -13.03
N GLY A 113 -7.55 25.14 -13.31
CA GLY A 113 -6.20 25.28 -12.77
C GLY A 113 -5.23 24.13 -12.92
N THR A 114 -4.05 24.32 -12.34
CA THR A 114 -2.99 23.33 -12.23
C THR A 114 -2.64 23.08 -10.77
N LEU A 115 -2.46 21.80 -10.43
CA LEU A 115 -2.01 21.36 -9.13
C LEU A 115 -0.84 20.41 -9.31
N SER A 116 0.33 20.79 -8.83
CA SER A 116 1.53 19.97 -8.84
C SER A 116 1.98 19.72 -7.42
N ASN A 117 2.14 18.45 -7.05
CA ASN A 117 2.73 18.04 -5.77
C ASN A 117 3.97 17.20 -6.07
N SER A 118 5.12 17.59 -5.54
CA SER A 118 6.41 16.93 -5.73
C SER A 118 6.99 16.58 -4.37
N LEU A 119 7.27 15.31 -4.14
CA LEU A 119 7.97 14.82 -2.96
C LEU A 119 9.20 14.06 -3.43
N LYS A 120 10.39 14.52 -3.05
CA LYS A 120 11.64 13.85 -3.43
C LYS A 120 12.48 13.54 -2.22
N HIS A 121 13.05 12.34 -2.21
CA HIS A 121 13.92 11.88 -1.14
C HIS A 121 15.27 11.52 -1.72
N TYR A 122 16.32 12.22 -1.29
CA TYR A 122 17.71 11.98 -1.64
C TYR A 122 18.40 11.35 -0.44
N LEU A 123 18.60 10.03 -0.47
CA LEU A 123 19.12 9.27 0.66
C LEU A 123 20.55 8.80 0.35
N ASN A 124 21.53 9.54 0.87
CA ASN A 124 22.95 9.38 0.61
C ASN A 124 23.72 8.96 1.86
N GLY A 125 23.61 7.69 2.24
CA GLY A 125 24.26 7.22 3.45
C GLY A 125 24.14 5.73 3.70
N SER A 126 24.63 5.29 4.86
CA SER A 126 24.57 3.88 5.29
C SER A 126 23.60 3.64 6.44
N GLY A 127 22.82 4.66 6.83
CA GLY A 127 21.78 4.53 7.84
C GLY A 127 20.50 3.93 7.26
N SER A 128 19.58 3.54 8.14
CA SER A 128 18.23 3.09 7.78
C SER A 128 17.33 4.30 7.52
N TYR A 129 16.56 4.27 6.44
CA TYR A 129 15.65 5.36 6.09
C TYR A 129 14.19 4.89 6.04
N GLY A 130 13.32 5.50 6.84
CA GLY A 130 11.87 5.28 6.80
C GLY A 130 11.19 6.39 6.02
N LEU A 131 10.34 6.07 5.05
CA LEU A 131 9.63 7.06 4.24
C LEU A 131 8.13 6.80 4.31
N ASP A 132 7.39 7.80 4.76
CA ASP A 132 5.93 7.85 4.76
C ASP A 132 5.52 9.10 3.98
N ASN A 133 4.72 8.95 2.93
CA ASN A 133 4.34 10.05 2.05
C ASN A 133 2.87 9.95 1.71
N ASN A 134 2.12 11.00 2.03
CA ASN A 134 0.70 11.10 1.77
C ASN A 134 0.41 12.34 0.91
N VAL A 135 -0.17 12.18 -0.26
CA VAL A 135 -0.59 13.29 -1.11
C VAL A 135 -2.09 13.14 -1.40
N LEU A 136 -2.89 13.94 -0.71
CA LEU A 136 -4.35 13.97 -0.83
C LEU A 136 -4.75 15.15 -1.71
N ASN A 137 -5.62 14.89 -2.69
CA ASN A 137 -6.22 15.93 -3.52
C ASN A 137 -7.73 15.72 -3.54
N ASN A 138 -8.44 16.43 -2.68
CA ASN A 138 -9.89 16.42 -2.56
C ASN A 138 -10.48 17.55 -3.44
N LEU A 139 -10.92 17.19 -4.65
CA LEU A 139 -11.46 18.13 -5.63
C LEU A 139 -13.00 18.08 -5.67
N GLY A 140 -13.63 19.25 -5.60
CA GLY A 140 -15.08 19.42 -5.69
C GLY A 140 -15.65 19.11 -7.09
N VAL A 141 -16.98 18.97 -7.15
CA VAL A 141 -17.73 18.44 -8.32
C VAL A 141 -17.65 19.34 -9.56
N ASP A 142 -17.34 20.63 -9.40
CA ASP A 142 -17.29 21.63 -10.48
C ASP A 142 -15.87 22.21 -10.71
N VAL A 143 -14.83 21.42 -10.44
CA VAL A 143 -13.40 21.80 -10.57
C VAL A 143 -12.76 21.11 -11.77
N ASP A 144 -12.24 21.86 -12.75
CA ASP A 144 -11.51 21.32 -13.92
C ASP A 144 -10.00 21.61 -13.79
N VAL A 145 -9.28 20.69 -13.14
CA VAL A 145 -7.88 20.88 -12.77
C VAL A 145 -6.97 19.74 -13.19
N LYS A 146 -5.83 20.12 -13.77
CA LYS A 146 -4.76 19.19 -14.12
C LYS A 146 -3.90 18.93 -12.89
N VAL A 147 -4.00 17.70 -12.38
CA VAL A 147 -3.22 17.25 -11.23
C VAL A 147 -1.99 16.47 -11.69
N ARG A 148 -0.83 16.81 -11.14
CA ARG A 148 0.41 16.04 -11.22
C ARG A 148 0.92 15.78 -9.81
N ASN A 149 1.00 14.51 -9.41
CA ASN A 149 1.70 14.11 -8.20
C ASN A 149 2.96 13.34 -8.61
N ASP A 150 4.10 13.73 -8.07
CA ASP A 150 5.41 13.14 -8.36
C ASP A 150 6.08 12.80 -7.04
N VAL A 151 6.27 11.51 -6.75
CA VAL A 151 6.92 11.05 -5.52
C VAL A 151 8.09 10.17 -5.93
N GLY A 152 9.32 10.61 -5.63
CA GLY A 152 10.55 9.98 -6.08
C GLY A 152 11.57 9.75 -4.97
N ASN A 153 12.21 8.59 -4.98
CA ASN A 153 13.29 8.24 -4.05
C ASN A 153 14.57 7.98 -4.84
N GLU A 154 15.63 8.71 -4.54
CA GLU A 154 16.97 8.51 -5.10
C GLU A 154 17.94 8.07 -4.01
N THR A 155 18.63 6.96 -4.22
CA THR A 155 19.66 6.46 -3.29
C THR A 155 21.01 6.32 -4.00
N ASN A 156 22.09 6.81 -3.39
CA ASN A 156 23.45 6.61 -3.90
C ASN A 156 24.21 5.59 -3.04
N GLY A 157 23.89 4.31 -3.19
CA GLY A 157 24.67 3.22 -2.62
C GLY A 157 26.04 3.09 -3.28
N ARG A 158 27.14 3.29 -2.53
CA ARG A 158 28.50 2.91 -2.96
C ARG A 158 28.54 1.40 -3.22
N LYS A 159 28.54 1.02 -4.50
CA LYS A 159 28.87 -0.35 -4.94
C LYS A 159 30.25 -0.73 -4.39
N GLY A 160 30.27 -1.68 -3.46
CA GLY A 160 31.49 -2.33 -3.00
C GLY A 160 32.21 -2.99 -4.16
N ASN A 161 33.41 -2.51 -4.46
CA ASN A 161 34.27 -2.99 -5.53
C ASN A 161 34.89 -4.34 -5.13
N GLY A 162 34.33 -5.45 -5.60
CA GLY A 162 34.89 -6.80 -5.48
C GLY A 162 35.31 -7.32 -6.86
N GLY A 163 36.54 -7.03 -7.28
CA GLY A 163 37.12 -7.58 -8.50
C GLY A 163 37.67 -9.00 -8.29
N GLY A 164 37.43 -9.89 -9.25
CA GLY A 164 38.23 -11.12 -9.39
C GLY A 164 37.50 -12.35 -9.94
N GLY A 165 37.42 -12.46 -11.27
CA GLY A 165 37.78 -13.67 -12.01
C GLY A 165 36.85 -14.90 -11.97
N GLY A 166 36.03 -15.05 -13.01
CA GLY A 166 36.11 -16.20 -13.93
C GLY A 166 35.49 -17.55 -13.51
N SER A 167 34.43 -17.88 -14.25
CA SER A 167 34.07 -19.21 -14.78
C SER A 167 33.11 -20.11 -13.97
N GLY A 168 31.83 -20.04 -14.39
CA GLY A 168 30.98 -21.22 -14.65
C GLY A 168 30.19 -21.79 -13.48
N GLY A 169 28.86 -21.86 -13.65
CA GLY A 169 27.97 -22.72 -12.87
C GLY A 169 26.88 -21.96 -12.09
N ASP A 170 25.65 -22.41 -12.33
CA ASP A 170 24.46 -22.36 -11.46
C ASP A 170 23.71 -21.02 -11.35
N GLY A 171 22.50 -21.03 -11.92
CA GLY A 171 21.56 -19.92 -11.85
C GLY A 171 21.05 -19.75 -10.43
N ASP A 172 21.32 -18.56 -9.87
CA ASP A 172 20.73 -18.10 -8.61
C ASP A 172 19.20 -18.16 -8.74
N GLY A 173 18.60 -19.12 -8.01
CA GLY A 173 17.17 -19.39 -7.95
C GLY A 173 16.42 -18.29 -7.20
N LYS A 174 16.35 -17.10 -7.79
CA LYS A 174 15.30 -16.13 -7.43
C LYS A 174 13.98 -16.64 -8.02
N PRO A 175 12.89 -16.65 -7.23
CA PRO A 175 11.60 -17.09 -7.73
C PRO A 175 11.17 -16.24 -8.92
N GLU A 176 10.54 -16.86 -9.89
CA GLU A 176 9.89 -16.14 -10.98
C GLU A 176 8.69 -15.40 -10.37
N LEU A 177 8.65 -14.08 -10.53
CA LEU A 177 7.60 -13.26 -9.92
C LEU A 177 6.48 -13.01 -10.92
N LEU A 178 5.25 -13.22 -10.45
CA LEU A 178 4.04 -12.98 -11.19
C LEU A 178 3.36 -11.73 -10.65
N TRP A 179 2.97 -10.84 -11.55
CA TRP A 179 2.09 -9.73 -11.20
C TRP A 179 0.64 -10.17 -11.31
N GLY A 180 -0.18 -9.77 -10.37
CA GLY A 180 -1.60 -10.07 -10.37
C GLY A 180 -2.40 -9.00 -9.67
N ILE A 181 -3.71 -9.21 -9.65
CA ILE A 181 -4.65 -8.29 -9.05
C ILE A 181 -5.66 -9.06 -8.23
N ASP A 182 -6.38 -8.38 -7.36
CA ASP A 182 -7.63 -8.88 -6.80
C ASP A 182 -8.68 -7.79 -6.84
N SER A 183 -9.95 -8.18 -6.77
CA SER A 183 -11.05 -7.22 -6.79
C SER A 183 -12.28 -7.76 -6.09
N ALA A 184 -12.94 -6.90 -5.32
CA ALA A 184 -14.27 -7.11 -4.77
C ALA A 184 -15.39 -6.93 -5.80
N SER A 185 -15.09 -6.29 -6.93
CA SER A 185 -16.05 -6.02 -8.01
C SER A 185 -16.37 -7.27 -8.83
N GLU A 186 -17.45 -7.20 -9.61
CA GLU A 186 -17.74 -8.19 -10.65
C GLU A 186 -16.65 -8.13 -11.73
N THR A 187 -16.16 -9.30 -12.15
CA THR A 187 -15.18 -9.37 -13.23
C THR A 187 -15.89 -9.31 -14.58
N THR A 188 -15.80 -8.16 -15.25
CA THR A 188 -16.35 -7.97 -16.61
C THR A 188 -15.23 -7.76 -17.64
N GLU A 189 -15.58 -7.82 -18.93
CA GLU A 189 -14.64 -7.49 -20.01
C GLU A 189 -14.15 -6.03 -19.91
N GLU A 190 -15.00 -5.12 -19.43
CA GLU A 190 -14.64 -3.72 -19.18
C GLU A 190 -13.63 -3.57 -18.04
N LEU A 191 -13.79 -4.33 -16.95
CA LEU A 191 -12.80 -4.37 -15.87
C LEU A 191 -11.45 -4.85 -16.43
N TYR A 192 -11.46 -5.93 -17.20
CA TYR A 192 -10.26 -6.49 -17.82
C TYR A 192 -9.57 -5.49 -18.75
N ALA A 193 -10.33 -4.82 -19.61
CA ALA A 193 -9.81 -3.78 -20.49
C ALA A 193 -9.20 -2.64 -19.68
N CYS A 194 -9.89 -2.17 -18.64
CA CYS A 194 -9.38 -1.13 -17.73
C CYS A 194 -8.03 -1.52 -17.12
N VAL A 195 -7.92 -2.74 -16.58
CA VAL A 195 -6.68 -3.23 -15.94
C VAL A 195 -5.53 -3.29 -16.94
N ARG A 196 -5.76 -3.85 -18.13
CA ARG A 196 -4.73 -3.96 -19.17
C ARG A 196 -4.28 -2.63 -19.74
N GLU A 197 -5.18 -1.67 -19.85
CA GLU A 197 -4.87 -0.34 -20.37
C GLU A 197 -4.13 0.53 -19.35
N ASN A 198 -4.45 0.39 -18.05
CA ASN A 198 -3.93 1.28 -17.00
C ASN A 198 -2.82 0.70 -16.14
N PHE A 199 -2.76 -0.62 -15.96
CA PHE A 199 -1.89 -1.26 -14.98
C PHE A 199 -0.98 -2.32 -15.58
N GLY A 200 -1.50 -3.27 -16.35
CA GLY A 200 -0.70 -4.36 -16.92
C GLY A 200 -1.51 -5.62 -17.16
N ASP A 201 -0.81 -6.71 -17.46
CA ASP A 201 -1.42 -8.00 -17.75
C ASP A 201 -1.30 -8.92 -16.52
N PRO A 202 -2.41 -9.18 -15.79
CA PRO A 202 -2.38 -9.99 -14.59
C PRO A 202 -2.19 -11.47 -14.93
N ALA A 203 -1.31 -12.18 -14.21
CA ALA A 203 -1.21 -13.64 -14.28
C ALA A 203 -2.10 -14.34 -13.24
N VAL A 204 -2.46 -13.61 -12.18
CA VAL A 204 -3.29 -14.09 -11.07
C VAL A 204 -4.41 -13.08 -10.80
N PHE A 205 -5.62 -13.58 -10.58
CA PHE A 205 -6.80 -12.79 -10.26
C PHE A 205 -7.45 -13.31 -8.96
N GLY A 206 -7.30 -12.56 -7.87
CA GLY A 206 -7.96 -12.83 -6.60
C GLY A 206 -9.45 -12.52 -6.66
N ARG A 207 -10.29 -13.51 -6.37
CA ARG A 207 -11.76 -13.38 -6.45
C ARG A 207 -12.47 -14.17 -5.37
N TYR A 208 -13.62 -13.65 -4.94
CA TYR A 208 -14.36 -14.17 -3.80
C TYR A 208 -15.23 -15.37 -4.20
N LEU A 209 -15.22 -16.43 -3.39
CA LEU A 209 -16.05 -17.62 -3.59
C LEU A 209 -17.54 -17.35 -3.42
N LYS A 210 -17.91 -16.32 -2.65
CA LYS A 210 -19.30 -15.95 -2.37
C LYS A 210 -19.48 -14.46 -2.28
N THR A 211 -20.70 -14.02 -2.59
CA THR A 211 -21.12 -12.64 -2.36
C THR A 211 -21.24 -12.37 -0.86
N ARG A 212 -20.76 -11.20 -0.45
CA ARG A 212 -21.03 -10.60 0.84
C ARG A 212 -21.58 -9.20 0.58
N ASP A 213 -22.86 -9.00 0.90
CA ASP A 213 -23.61 -7.80 0.57
C ASP A 213 -22.86 -6.52 1.00
N GLY A 214 -22.63 -5.63 0.03
CA GLY A 214 -21.94 -4.36 0.24
C GLY A 214 -20.42 -4.47 0.48
N VAL A 215 -19.84 -5.66 0.36
CA VAL A 215 -18.40 -5.91 0.57
C VAL A 215 -17.77 -6.52 -0.68
N SER A 216 -18.30 -7.64 -1.19
CA SER A 216 -17.72 -8.34 -2.34
C SER A 216 -18.78 -9.06 -3.18
N ILE A 217 -18.52 -9.14 -4.49
CA ILE A 217 -19.29 -9.94 -5.43
C ILE A 217 -18.59 -11.29 -5.59
N GLY A 218 -19.33 -12.39 -5.37
CA GLY A 218 -18.83 -13.74 -5.57
C GLY A 218 -18.63 -14.10 -7.04
N LEU A 219 -17.72 -15.03 -7.29
CA LEU A 219 -17.52 -15.62 -8.60
C LEU A 219 -18.80 -16.28 -9.12
N SER A 220 -19.02 -16.13 -10.43
CA SER A 220 -19.98 -16.92 -11.20
C SER A 220 -19.22 -17.77 -12.22
N PRO A 221 -19.84 -18.85 -12.76
CA PRO A 221 -19.22 -19.64 -13.82
C PRO A 221 -18.78 -18.81 -15.04
N GLU A 222 -19.53 -17.76 -15.38
CA GLU A 222 -19.20 -16.86 -16.49
C GLU A 222 -17.96 -16.01 -16.20
N GLN A 223 -17.80 -15.53 -14.95
CA GLN A 223 -16.59 -14.81 -14.53
C GLN A 223 -15.37 -15.74 -14.54
N VAL A 224 -15.54 -16.99 -14.12
CA VAL A 224 -14.48 -18.01 -14.18
C VAL A 224 -14.06 -18.25 -15.63
N GLU A 225 -15.00 -18.51 -16.53
CA GLU A 225 -14.72 -18.70 -17.97
C GLU A 225 -14.04 -17.47 -18.57
N LEU A 226 -14.51 -16.27 -18.23
CA LEU A 226 -13.89 -15.02 -18.67
C LEU A 226 -12.43 -14.94 -18.23
N ILE A 227 -12.14 -15.14 -16.94
CA ILE A 227 -10.79 -15.04 -16.39
C ILE A 227 -9.85 -16.07 -17.06
N HIS A 228 -10.27 -17.33 -17.12
CA HIS A 228 -9.49 -18.39 -17.73
C HIS A 228 -9.30 -18.19 -19.24
N SER A 229 -10.28 -17.61 -19.94
CA SER A 229 -10.14 -17.28 -21.37
C SER A 229 -9.04 -16.25 -21.65
N LYS A 230 -8.65 -15.45 -20.64
CA LYS A 230 -7.53 -14.49 -20.73
C LYS A 230 -6.17 -15.12 -20.39
N GLY A 231 -6.17 -16.34 -19.86
CA GLY A 231 -4.97 -17.09 -19.48
C GLY A 231 -4.58 -16.96 -18.00
N ASP A 232 -5.40 -16.31 -17.19
CA ASP A 232 -5.03 -15.95 -15.81
C ASP A 232 -5.51 -17.03 -14.83
N SER A 233 -4.77 -17.24 -13.74
CA SER A 233 -5.18 -18.16 -12.67
C SER A 233 -6.04 -17.45 -11.63
N ILE A 234 -7.03 -18.14 -11.07
CA ILE A 234 -7.89 -17.58 -10.02
C ILE A 234 -7.31 -17.94 -8.65
N LEU A 235 -7.19 -16.94 -7.77
CA LEU A 235 -6.92 -17.12 -6.35
C LEU A 235 -8.25 -17.03 -5.57
N PRO A 236 -8.80 -18.14 -5.06
CA PRO A 236 -10.11 -18.14 -4.40
C PRO A 236 -10.06 -17.60 -2.96
N ILE A 237 -10.93 -16.63 -2.69
CA ILE A 237 -10.99 -15.91 -1.41
C ILE A 237 -12.32 -16.21 -0.71
N TYR A 238 -12.29 -16.54 0.58
CA TYR A 238 -13.47 -16.69 1.42
C TYR A 238 -13.49 -15.60 2.49
N ASN A 239 -14.51 -14.72 2.43
CA ASN A 239 -14.64 -13.57 3.35
C ASN A 239 -16.01 -13.48 4.04
N ASN A 240 -16.83 -14.55 4.05
CA ASN A 240 -18.18 -14.53 4.66
C ASN A 240 -18.16 -14.66 6.19
N PHE A 241 -17.20 -14.00 6.85
CA PHE A 241 -17.07 -13.89 8.29
C PHE A 241 -16.42 -12.55 8.68
N SER A 242 -16.57 -12.15 9.94
CA SER A 242 -15.96 -10.93 10.50
C SER A 242 -15.39 -11.14 11.91
N ASP A 243 -15.24 -12.41 12.29
CA ASP A 243 -14.72 -12.87 13.56
C ASP A 243 -13.90 -14.12 13.28
N ALA A 244 -12.60 -14.02 13.51
CA ALA A 244 -11.61 -15.07 13.32
C ALA A 244 -11.13 -15.62 14.68
N THR A 245 -12.04 -15.78 15.66
CA THR A 245 -11.73 -16.37 16.97
C THR A 245 -12.42 -17.72 17.18
N GLY A 246 -11.74 -18.61 17.90
CA GLY A 246 -12.24 -19.91 18.33
C GLY A 246 -12.17 -21.03 17.29
N PHE A 247 -11.76 -22.22 17.74
CA PHE A 247 -11.56 -23.41 16.91
C PHE A 247 -12.83 -23.83 16.14
N GLU A 248 -13.96 -23.94 16.84
CA GLU A 248 -15.23 -24.35 16.22
C GLU A 248 -15.71 -23.36 15.15
N ASN A 249 -15.39 -22.08 15.31
CA ASN A 249 -15.68 -21.08 14.29
C ASN A 249 -14.74 -21.24 13.08
N GLY A 250 -13.44 -21.47 13.29
CA GLY A 250 -12.50 -21.83 12.22
C GLY A 250 -12.97 -23.03 11.40
N VAL A 251 -13.38 -24.10 12.07
CA VAL A 251 -13.97 -25.30 11.45
C VAL A 251 -15.23 -24.96 10.65
N LYS A 252 -16.13 -24.14 11.21
CA LYS A 252 -17.37 -23.73 10.56
C LYS A 252 -17.08 -22.94 9.29
N GLN A 253 -16.17 -21.96 9.34
CA GLN A 253 -15.82 -21.14 8.17
C GLN A 253 -15.11 -21.95 7.09
N ALA A 254 -14.19 -22.83 7.45
CA ALA A 254 -13.53 -23.73 6.51
C ALA A 254 -14.51 -24.64 5.78
N LYS A 255 -15.48 -25.25 6.49
CA LYS A 255 -16.54 -26.05 5.86
C LYS A 255 -17.39 -25.24 4.88
N ALA A 256 -17.69 -23.99 5.22
CA ALA A 256 -18.46 -23.11 4.34
C ALA A 256 -17.65 -22.71 3.09
N ALA A 257 -16.33 -22.50 3.22
CA ALA A 257 -15.43 -22.25 2.10
C ALA A 257 -15.31 -23.47 1.17
N ILE A 258 -15.09 -24.67 1.73
CA ILE A 258 -15.04 -25.94 1.00
C ILE A 258 -16.33 -26.16 0.21
N GLN A 259 -17.49 -25.93 0.86
CA GLN A 259 -18.78 -26.06 0.18
C GLN A 259 -18.90 -25.06 -0.97
N ALA A 260 -18.56 -23.79 -0.75
CA ALA A 260 -18.62 -22.77 -1.78
C ALA A 260 -17.71 -23.08 -2.98
N ALA A 261 -16.50 -23.56 -2.71
CA ALA A 261 -15.55 -24.01 -3.71
C ALA A 261 -16.11 -25.19 -4.52
N GLY A 262 -16.70 -26.18 -3.84
CA GLY A 262 -17.34 -27.33 -4.49
C GLY A 262 -18.54 -26.94 -5.35
N ASP A 263 -19.38 -26.01 -4.89
CA ASP A 263 -20.54 -25.51 -5.63
C ASP A 263 -20.13 -24.75 -6.92
N LEU A 264 -18.96 -24.11 -6.92
CA LEU A 264 -18.37 -23.42 -8.08
C LEU A 264 -17.56 -24.34 -8.99
N GLY A 265 -17.26 -25.57 -8.57
CA GLY A 265 -16.41 -26.50 -9.32
C GLY A 265 -14.92 -26.15 -9.26
N VAL A 266 -14.45 -25.53 -8.17
CA VAL A 266 -13.02 -25.31 -7.93
C VAL A 266 -12.31 -26.69 -7.91
N PRO A 267 -11.19 -26.85 -8.63
CA PRO A 267 -10.45 -28.11 -8.66
C PRO A 267 -9.85 -28.49 -7.31
N GLU A 268 -9.76 -29.79 -7.04
CA GLU A 268 -8.99 -30.34 -5.92
C GLU A 268 -7.51 -29.89 -6.01
N GLY A 269 -6.87 -29.72 -4.86
CA GLY A 269 -5.51 -29.17 -4.74
C GLY A 269 -5.43 -27.65 -4.83
N THR A 270 -6.54 -26.95 -5.10
CA THR A 270 -6.56 -25.49 -5.05
C THR A 270 -6.55 -24.99 -3.61
N ALA A 271 -5.74 -23.98 -3.31
CA ALA A 271 -5.73 -23.29 -2.02
C ALA A 271 -6.95 -22.37 -1.86
N LEU A 272 -7.59 -22.43 -0.69
CA LEU A 272 -8.69 -21.52 -0.32
C LEU A 272 -8.17 -20.53 0.73
N PHE A 273 -8.26 -19.23 0.45
CA PHE A 273 -7.74 -18.19 1.34
C PHE A 273 -8.83 -17.64 2.27
N ALA A 274 -8.65 -17.79 3.59
CA ALA A 274 -9.46 -17.07 4.57
C ALA A 274 -9.04 -15.59 4.60
N ASP A 275 -9.99 -14.70 4.35
CA ASP A 275 -9.79 -13.25 4.38
C ASP A 275 -9.95 -12.69 5.81
N ILE A 276 -8.82 -12.41 6.46
CA ILE A 276 -8.78 -11.88 7.83
C ILE A 276 -8.43 -10.39 7.80
N GLU A 277 -9.49 -9.57 7.74
CA GLU A 277 -9.38 -8.12 7.71
C GLU A 277 -8.70 -7.53 8.96
N PRO A 278 -8.05 -6.36 8.85
CA PRO A 278 -7.26 -5.74 9.93
C PRO A 278 -8.01 -5.47 11.23
N THR A 279 -9.34 -5.36 11.16
CA THR A 279 -10.22 -5.05 12.30
C THR A 279 -10.87 -6.28 12.93
N TYR A 280 -10.72 -7.47 12.32
CA TYR A 280 -11.33 -8.68 12.85
C TYR A 280 -10.60 -9.13 14.12
N PRO A 281 -11.34 -9.55 15.16
CA PRO A 281 -10.72 -10.28 16.26
C PRO A 281 -10.18 -11.60 15.70
N VAL A 282 -8.96 -11.98 16.09
CA VAL A 282 -8.29 -13.20 15.64
C VAL A 282 -7.56 -13.90 16.78
N ASP A 283 -7.62 -15.23 16.81
CA ASP A 283 -6.84 -16.06 17.73
C ASP A 283 -6.25 -17.31 17.05
N SER A 284 -5.34 -17.98 17.76
CA SER A 284 -4.65 -19.18 17.27
C SER A 284 -5.58 -20.37 17.07
N GLU A 285 -6.68 -20.46 17.83
CA GLU A 285 -7.63 -21.57 17.72
C GLU A 285 -8.43 -21.50 16.43
N PHE A 286 -8.84 -20.31 15.97
CA PHE A 286 -9.49 -20.16 14.66
C PHE A 286 -8.56 -20.60 13.52
N ILE A 287 -7.30 -20.14 13.54
CA ILE A 287 -6.31 -20.49 12.51
C ILE A 287 -6.12 -22.01 12.47
N ARG A 288 -6.00 -22.65 13.63
CA ARG A 288 -5.91 -24.10 13.75
C ARG A 288 -7.17 -24.81 13.23
N GLY A 289 -8.35 -24.33 13.58
CA GLY A 289 -9.63 -24.88 13.11
C GLY A 289 -9.84 -24.74 11.61
N TRP A 290 -9.41 -23.62 11.03
CA TRP A 290 -9.39 -23.40 9.58
C TRP A 290 -8.43 -24.38 8.90
N PHE A 291 -7.16 -24.36 9.30
CA PHE A 291 -6.10 -25.20 8.72
C PHE A 291 -6.47 -26.69 8.77
N GLU A 292 -6.74 -27.23 9.96
CA GLU A 292 -7.03 -28.65 10.14
C GLU A 292 -8.26 -29.11 9.32
N THR A 293 -9.25 -28.23 9.13
CA THR A 293 -10.45 -28.58 8.37
C THR A 293 -10.22 -28.53 6.87
N ILE A 294 -9.48 -27.53 6.36
CA ILE A 294 -9.14 -27.45 4.94
C ILE A 294 -8.19 -28.58 4.56
N SER A 295 -7.11 -28.80 5.33
CA SER A 295 -6.12 -29.85 5.03
C SER A 295 -6.68 -31.27 5.14
N ALA A 296 -7.79 -31.47 5.84
CA ALA A 296 -8.53 -32.74 5.87
C ALA A 296 -9.49 -32.92 4.68
N SER A 297 -9.62 -31.91 3.81
CA SER A 297 -10.44 -31.94 2.59
C SER A 297 -9.56 -32.22 1.36
N ASN A 298 -10.10 -31.96 0.16
CA ASN A 298 -9.35 -32.07 -1.09
C ASN A 298 -8.78 -30.71 -1.56
N TYR A 299 -8.74 -29.71 -0.68
CA TYR A 299 -8.22 -28.37 -0.95
C TYR A 299 -7.04 -28.05 -0.04
N GLU A 300 -6.24 -27.05 -0.44
CA GLU A 300 -5.10 -26.57 0.34
C GLU A 300 -5.48 -25.35 1.19
N SER A 301 -4.78 -25.14 2.31
CA SER A 301 -5.12 -24.07 3.25
C SER A 301 -4.35 -22.79 2.95
N GLY A 302 -5.07 -21.67 2.81
CA GLY A 302 -4.49 -20.34 2.67
C GLY A 302 -5.07 -19.34 3.68
N ILE A 303 -4.30 -18.33 4.05
CA ILE A 303 -4.75 -17.19 4.87
C ILE A 303 -4.25 -15.89 4.25
N TYR A 304 -5.17 -14.93 4.12
CA TYR A 304 -4.91 -13.55 3.75
C TYR A 304 -5.01 -12.62 4.96
N GLY A 305 -4.13 -11.61 5.03
CA GLY A 305 -4.24 -10.49 5.97
C GLY A 305 -2.91 -9.78 6.25
N ILE A 306 -2.90 -8.88 7.24
CA ILE A 306 -1.67 -8.12 7.59
C ILE A 306 -0.78 -8.96 8.52
N PHE A 307 0.29 -9.55 7.96
CA PHE A 307 1.31 -10.29 8.70
C PHE A 307 2.53 -9.45 9.10
N ASP A 308 2.29 -8.21 9.52
CA ASP A 308 3.29 -7.43 10.26
C ASP A 308 3.42 -7.96 11.70
N GLN A 309 4.65 -8.04 12.22
CA GLN A 309 4.99 -8.66 13.51
C GLN A 309 4.22 -8.09 14.71
N ASP A 310 3.79 -6.83 14.64
CA ASP A 310 3.07 -6.16 15.70
C ASP A 310 1.55 -6.43 15.67
N ARG A 311 1.05 -7.00 14.57
CA ARG A 311 -0.38 -7.27 14.37
C ARG A 311 -0.86 -8.53 15.08
N ALA A 312 -2.16 -8.54 15.39
CA ALA A 312 -2.81 -9.67 16.06
C ALA A 312 -2.75 -10.95 15.23
N LEU A 313 -2.92 -10.86 13.90
CA LEU A 313 -2.87 -12.00 13.00
C LEU A 313 -1.52 -12.71 13.01
N PHE A 314 -0.41 -11.97 12.90
CA PHE A 314 0.94 -12.53 12.97
C PHE A 314 1.15 -13.31 14.27
N LYS A 315 0.75 -12.73 15.41
CA LYS A 315 0.88 -13.34 16.74
C LYS A 315 0.02 -14.59 16.87
N ALA A 316 -1.24 -14.53 16.44
CA ALA A 316 -2.17 -15.65 16.45
C ALA A 316 -1.67 -16.81 15.57
N TYR A 317 -1.18 -16.49 14.37
CA TYR A 317 -0.66 -17.48 13.44
C TYR A 317 0.60 -18.16 13.97
N THR A 318 1.55 -17.38 14.50
CA THR A 318 2.78 -17.91 15.10
C THR A 318 2.44 -18.82 16.28
N GLN A 319 1.52 -18.41 17.15
CA GLN A 319 1.07 -19.25 18.26
C GLN A 319 0.36 -20.53 17.79
N ALA A 320 -0.45 -20.47 16.73
CA ALA A 320 -1.06 -21.65 16.14
C ALA A 320 0.01 -22.62 15.61
N ALA A 321 1.05 -22.09 14.94
CA ALA A 321 2.16 -22.86 14.43
C ALA A 321 3.06 -23.48 15.52
N GLU A 322 3.19 -22.85 16.69
CA GLU A 322 3.85 -23.47 17.85
C GLU A 322 3.11 -24.74 18.32
N GLY A 323 1.77 -24.73 18.25
CA GLY A 323 0.92 -25.86 18.58
C GLY A 323 0.81 -26.91 17.47
N ASN A 324 0.90 -26.49 16.21
CA ASN A 324 0.87 -27.33 15.03
C ASN A 324 1.87 -26.81 13.96
N PRO A 325 3.11 -27.32 13.93
CA PRO A 325 4.16 -26.84 13.03
C PRO A 325 3.87 -26.99 11.54
N ASP A 326 2.89 -27.80 11.16
CA ASP A 326 2.51 -27.98 9.75
C ASP A 326 1.78 -26.75 9.20
N ILE A 327 1.22 -25.90 10.07
CA ILE A 327 0.69 -24.58 9.68
C ILE A 327 1.78 -23.76 8.97
N LEU A 328 3.02 -23.71 9.47
CA LEU A 328 4.09 -22.97 8.79
C LEU A 328 4.48 -23.59 7.44
N LYS A 329 4.43 -24.92 7.34
CA LYS A 329 4.97 -25.65 6.19
C LYS A 329 3.97 -25.85 5.05
N GLU A 330 2.68 -25.83 5.37
CA GLU A 330 1.62 -26.25 4.44
C GLU A 330 0.54 -25.18 4.26
N ASN A 331 0.41 -24.20 5.18
CA ASN A 331 -0.55 -23.12 5.00
C ASN A 331 0.07 -21.98 4.18
N TYR A 332 -0.49 -21.72 3.01
CA TYR A 332 -0.13 -20.59 2.15
C TYR A 332 -0.48 -19.25 2.80
N VAL A 333 0.44 -18.31 2.74
CA VAL A 333 0.27 -16.95 3.26
C VAL A 333 0.24 -15.96 2.11
N TRP A 334 -0.83 -15.17 2.07
CA TRP A 334 -0.96 -13.98 1.25
C TRP A 334 -1.01 -12.76 2.16
N THR A 335 0.10 -12.02 2.25
CA THR A 335 0.20 -10.90 3.17
C THR A 335 -0.17 -9.58 2.50
N SER A 336 -0.81 -8.67 3.22
CA SER A 336 -0.96 -7.26 2.82
C SER A 336 0.05 -6.32 3.49
N SER A 337 1.18 -6.88 3.97
CA SER A 337 2.28 -6.12 4.57
C SER A 337 3.62 -6.39 3.87
N PRO A 338 4.45 -5.35 3.62
CA PRO A 338 4.12 -3.94 3.77
C PRO A 338 3.16 -3.45 2.67
N SER A 339 2.38 -2.42 2.95
CA SER A 339 1.63 -1.71 1.90
C SER A 339 2.51 -0.60 1.34
N VAL A 340 2.89 -0.70 0.07
CA VAL A 340 3.76 0.28 -0.62
C VAL A 340 2.98 1.18 -1.59
N GLY A 341 1.72 0.83 -1.89
CA GLY A 341 0.84 1.58 -2.76
C GLY A 341 0.64 0.94 -4.13
N ILE A 342 -0.41 1.38 -4.82
CA ILE A 342 -0.78 0.90 -6.15
C ILE A 342 0.27 1.33 -7.18
N THR A 343 0.69 0.40 -8.02
CA THR A 343 1.57 0.66 -9.17
C THR A 343 1.13 -0.12 -10.41
N THR A 344 1.65 0.26 -11.57
CA THR A 344 1.55 -0.58 -12.78
C THR A 344 2.41 -1.84 -12.62
N GLN A 345 2.14 -2.89 -13.40
CA GLN A 345 2.97 -4.10 -13.46
C GLN A 345 4.44 -3.79 -13.69
N LYS A 346 4.73 -2.80 -14.55
CA LYS A 346 6.11 -2.40 -14.90
C LYS A 346 6.84 -1.71 -13.74
N GLU A 347 6.08 -1.09 -12.84
CA GLU A 347 6.57 -0.34 -11.68
C GLU A 347 6.28 -1.09 -10.38
N ALA A 348 5.99 -2.39 -10.47
CA ALA A 348 5.81 -3.24 -9.30
C ALA A 348 7.07 -3.19 -8.40
N PRO A 349 6.89 -3.16 -7.08
CA PRO A 349 8.00 -3.09 -6.13
C PRO A 349 8.88 -4.34 -6.20
N GLU A 350 10.06 -4.28 -5.59
CA GLU A 350 10.82 -5.51 -5.31
C GLU A 350 10.03 -6.38 -4.32
N TYR A 351 9.91 -7.67 -4.61
CA TYR A 351 9.15 -8.61 -3.79
C TYR A 351 9.72 -8.71 -2.37
N ALA A 352 8.96 -8.24 -1.39
CA ALA A 352 9.36 -8.19 0.02
C ALA A 352 8.17 -8.37 0.98
N PRO A 353 7.40 -9.48 0.86
CA PRO A 353 6.32 -9.77 1.80
C PRO A 353 6.84 -9.89 3.24
N GLN A 354 6.10 -9.31 4.19
CA GLN A 354 6.27 -9.58 5.61
C GLN A 354 5.33 -10.71 6.05
N ALA A 355 5.93 -11.76 6.60
CA ALA A 355 5.24 -12.91 7.14
C ALA A 355 6.12 -13.63 8.18
N PRO A 356 5.57 -14.57 8.98
CA PRO A 356 6.35 -15.38 9.89
C PRO A 356 7.46 -16.15 9.15
N ASP A 357 8.65 -16.22 9.75
CA ASP A 357 9.79 -16.92 9.17
C ASP A 357 9.45 -18.38 8.84
N ASN A 358 9.88 -18.84 7.67
CA ASN A 358 9.62 -20.19 7.14
C ASN A 358 8.14 -20.50 6.82
N SER A 359 7.25 -19.48 6.81
CA SER A 359 5.92 -19.64 6.25
C SER A 359 5.96 -19.72 4.72
N LEU A 360 4.93 -20.31 4.11
CA LEU A 360 4.70 -20.27 2.67
C LEU A 360 4.13 -18.91 2.23
N ALA A 361 4.86 -17.83 2.50
CA ALA A 361 4.51 -16.47 2.10
C ALA A 361 4.77 -16.24 0.61
N LEU A 362 3.87 -16.77 -0.22
CA LEU A 362 3.99 -16.75 -1.68
C LEU A 362 3.14 -15.67 -2.34
N GLY A 363 2.26 -14.99 -1.59
CA GLY A 363 1.49 -13.86 -2.09
C GLY A 363 1.73 -12.58 -1.31
N TRP A 364 1.73 -11.45 -2.02
CA TRP A 364 1.86 -10.13 -1.43
C TRP A 364 0.93 -9.12 -2.11
N GLN A 365 -0.09 -8.66 -1.38
CA GLN A 365 -0.84 -7.46 -1.73
C GLN A 365 -0.06 -6.23 -1.30
N TYR A 366 0.50 -5.53 -2.27
CA TYR A 366 1.39 -4.41 -2.01
C TYR A 366 0.69 -3.06 -2.17
N GLY A 367 -0.47 -3.02 -2.84
CA GLY A 367 -1.28 -1.81 -3.01
C GLY A 367 -2.77 -2.13 -2.98
N ILE A 368 -3.56 -1.18 -2.45
CA ILE A 368 -5.01 -1.30 -2.27
C ILE A 368 -5.76 -0.14 -2.95
N ASP A 369 -6.99 -0.39 -3.41
CA ASP A 369 -7.98 0.58 -3.89
C ASP A 369 -7.52 1.46 -5.06
N ALA A 370 -7.08 0.84 -6.16
CA ALA A 370 -6.81 1.56 -7.40
C ALA A 370 -8.08 2.20 -7.98
N MET A 371 -8.25 3.51 -7.79
CA MET A 371 -9.48 4.22 -8.20
C MET A 371 -9.85 4.05 -9.68
N ALA A 372 -8.88 3.86 -10.57
CA ALA A 372 -9.14 3.76 -12.00
C ALA A 372 -9.97 2.52 -12.37
N CYS A 373 -9.72 1.38 -11.73
CA CYS A 373 -10.37 0.10 -12.06
C CYS A 373 -10.98 -0.63 -10.85
N ASN A 374 -10.87 -0.08 -9.64
CA ASN A 374 -11.33 -0.71 -8.38
C ASN A 374 -10.71 -2.10 -8.16
N ILE A 375 -9.37 -2.13 -8.16
CA ILE A 375 -8.55 -3.32 -7.96
C ILE A 375 -7.46 -3.07 -6.93
N ASP A 376 -6.93 -4.16 -6.40
CA ASP A 376 -5.71 -4.17 -5.60
C ASP A 376 -4.58 -4.80 -6.43
N THR A 377 -3.33 -4.44 -6.13
CA THR A 377 -2.16 -4.90 -6.89
C THR A 377 -1.29 -5.83 -6.07
N ASN A 378 -0.89 -6.93 -6.70
CA ASN A 378 -0.24 -8.05 -6.04
C ASN A 378 1.01 -8.52 -6.78
N LEU A 379 1.94 -9.08 -6.01
CA LEU A 379 3.03 -9.91 -6.51
C LEU A 379 2.91 -11.31 -5.90
N PHE A 380 3.20 -12.31 -6.71
CA PHE A 380 3.18 -13.71 -6.31
C PHE A 380 4.48 -14.40 -6.71
N ASP A 381 4.98 -15.26 -5.83
CA ASP A 381 5.95 -16.27 -6.20
C ASP A 381 5.29 -17.27 -7.17
N SER A 382 5.96 -17.63 -8.26
CA SER A 382 5.46 -18.56 -9.26
C SER A 382 5.07 -19.92 -8.70
N ASP A 383 5.69 -20.35 -7.59
CA ASP A 383 5.37 -21.61 -6.93
C ASP A 383 3.91 -21.65 -6.45
N LEU A 384 3.28 -20.49 -6.20
CA LEU A 384 1.87 -20.42 -5.85
C LEU A 384 0.96 -20.97 -6.96
N LEU A 385 1.37 -20.94 -8.23
CA LEU A 385 0.58 -21.46 -9.36
C LEU A 385 0.25 -22.96 -9.22
N GLU A 386 0.99 -23.72 -8.42
CA GLU A 386 0.71 -25.13 -8.17
C GLU A 386 -0.62 -25.35 -7.44
N VAL A 387 -1.10 -24.34 -6.70
CA VAL A 387 -2.31 -24.39 -5.88
C VAL A 387 -3.34 -23.33 -6.25
N LEU A 388 -3.24 -22.70 -7.42
CA LEU A 388 -4.29 -21.80 -7.93
C LEU A 388 -5.25 -22.52 -8.87
N TRP A 389 -6.45 -21.96 -9.05
CA TRP A 389 -7.41 -22.46 -10.02
C TRP A 389 -7.02 -22.00 -11.42
N ARG A 390 -6.28 -22.87 -12.12
CA ARG A 390 -5.71 -22.60 -13.44
C ARG A 390 -6.74 -22.71 -14.58
N PRO A 391 -6.50 -22.02 -15.72
CA PRO A 391 -7.27 -22.16 -16.96
C PRO A 391 -7.39 -23.58 -17.52
#